data_AF-A0A3P6SPA4-F1
#
_entry.id   AF-A0A3P6SPA4-F1
#
_cell.length_a   1.000
_cell.length_b   1.000
_cell.length_c   1.000
_cell.angle_alpha   90.00
_cell.angle_beta   90.00
_cell.angle_gamma   90.00
#
_symmetry.space_group_name_H-M   'P 1'
#
loop_
_entity.id
_entity.type
_entity.pdbx_description
1 polymer ?
#
loop_
_entity_poly.entity_id
_entity_poly.type
_entity_poly.pdbx_seq_one_letter_code
_entity_poly.pdbx_strand_id
1 'polypeptide(L)'
;SFVAESVLHSVNGRDPTRIDKFAGYYGQAICCAAYMIACLFAPSILTILPPKWTLFLGSVCYTLYQIGFLYLNRYYYYISCVIIGIGFALFYSGHGAYLTSHSTRKTIEQNSAIAWSIGCLCMIVGSGILGIIFSLNHNVINFVVNSNITAEHTPIGYRQFSDTEIQMMYGMFAAVTFCANLIFALSPSREVTNCIEGKCNKIKRTFKQELNQVMLTFADKRMITLTPLFFHNGFYTMFWVCVYPTTLVFSKTLSNQIYLPAIYSFTVGAGEITSEH
;
A
#
# COMPACT_ATOMS: atom_id res chain seq x y z
N SER A 1 -0.72 -2.34 -5.94
CA SER A 1 -0.26 -0.99 -6.38
C SER A 1 -0.44 -0.88 -7.89
N PHE A 2 -1.00 0.23 -8.38
CA PHE A 2 -1.39 0.40 -9.79
C PHE A 2 -0.22 0.42 -10.78
N VAL A 3 1.00 0.67 -10.32
CA VAL A 3 2.23 0.61 -11.15
C VAL A 3 2.85 -0.79 -11.15
N ALA A 4 2.51 -1.64 -10.17
CA ALA A 4 3.20 -2.93 -10.03
C ALA A 4 2.93 -3.87 -11.20
N GLU A 5 1.68 -3.99 -11.66
CA GLU A 5 1.36 -4.87 -12.79
C GLU A 5 2.08 -4.43 -14.07
N SER A 6 2.10 -3.13 -14.38
CA SER A 6 2.77 -2.62 -15.58
C SER A 6 4.30 -2.78 -15.52
N VAL A 7 4.88 -2.66 -14.33
CA VAL A 7 6.30 -2.95 -14.06
C VAL A 7 6.60 -4.43 -14.25
N LEU A 8 5.85 -5.33 -13.62
CA LEU A 8 6.11 -6.77 -13.69
C LEU A 8 5.87 -7.31 -15.11
N HIS A 9 4.85 -6.81 -15.81
CA HIS A 9 4.60 -7.14 -17.21
C HIS A 9 5.74 -6.66 -18.13
N SER A 10 6.33 -5.49 -17.85
CA SER A 10 7.51 -4.99 -18.58
C SER A 10 8.76 -5.84 -18.34
N VAL A 11 8.92 -6.40 -17.14
CA VAL A 11 10.05 -7.30 -16.85
C VAL A 11 9.83 -8.68 -17.48
N ASN A 12 8.61 -9.25 -17.42
CA ASN A 12 8.30 -10.51 -18.09
C ASN A 12 8.51 -10.42 -19.61
N GLY A 13 8.16 -9.28 -20.22
CA GLY A 13 8.38 -9.04 -21.65
C GLY A 13 9.85 -9.04 -22.08
N ARG A 14 10.78 -8.76 -21.15
CA ARG A 14 12.23 -8.80 -21.39
C ARG A 14 12.82 -10.16 -21.00
N ASP A 15 12.51 -10.64 -19.80
CA ASP A 15 12.98 -11.90 -19.23
C ASP A 15 11.80 -12.76 -18.70
N PRO A 16 11.22 -13.65 -19.51
CA PRO A 16 10.04 -14.43 -19.12
C PRO A 16 10.31 -15.47 -18.01
N THR A 17 11.57 -15.86 -17.80
CA THR A 17 11.97 -16.78 -16.73
C THR A 17 12.00 -16.09 -15.36
N ARG A 18 12.19 -14.77 -15.31
CA ARG A 18 12.39 -14.00 -14.08
C ARG A 18 11.10 -13.78 -13.27
N ILE A 19 9.96 -13.62 -13.95
CA ILE A 19 8.66 -13.39 -13.33
C ILE A 19 7.52 -13.85 -14.24
N ASP A 20 6.35 -14.20 -13.70
CA ASP A 20 5.18 -14.64 -14.48
C ASP A 20 4.48 -13.48 -15.20
N LYS A 21 3.76 -13.78 -16.28
CA LYS A 21 3.11 -12.77 -17.16
C LYS A 21 2.09 -11.89 -16.44
N PHE A 22 1.32 -12.44 -15.51
CA PHE A 22 0.28 -11.75 -14.74
C PHE A 22 0.67 -11.65 -13.26
N ALA A 23 1.97 -11.56 -12.98
CA ALA A 23 2.48 -11.66 -11.62
C ALA A 23 1.99 -10.54 -10.70
N GLY A 24 1.69 -9.33 -11.19
CA GLY A 24 1.13 -8.27 -10.35
C GLY A 24 -0.30 -8.56 -9.91
N TYR A 25 -1.15 -9.13 -10.77
CA TYR A 25 -2.48 -9.61 -10.38
C TYR A 25 -2.41 -10.77 -9.38
N TYR A 26 -1.54 -11.76 -9.63
CA TYR A 26 -1.34 -12.87 -8.68
C TYR A 26 -0.78 -12.39 -7.34
N GLY A 27 0.20 -11.48 -7.35
CA GLY A 27 0.76 -10.89 -6.14
C GLY A 27 -0.28 -10.10 -5.34
N GLN A 28 -1.15 -9.35 -6.03
CA GLN A 28 -2.25 -8.63 -5.38
C GLN A 28 -3.27 -9.60 -4.76
N ALA A 29 -3.61 -10.70 -5.45
CA ALA A 29 -4.52 -11.72 -4.90
C ALA A 29 -3.93 -12.41 -3.66
N ILE A 30 -2.65 -12.77 -3.70
CA ILE A 30 -1.92 -13.37 -2.57
C ILE A 30 -1.88 -12.40 -1.39
N CYS A 31 -1.57 -11.12 -1.64
CA CYS A 31 -1.56 -10.08 -0.62
C CYS A 31 -2.94 -9.92 0.04
N CYS A 32 -4.02 -9.85 -0.76
CA CYS A 32 -5.39 -9.76 -0.24
C CYS A 32 -5.79 -11.00 0.58
N ALA A 33 -5.43 -12.20 0.13
CA ALA A 33 -5.71 -13.44 0.87
C ALA A 33 -4.94 -13.50 2.19
N ALA A 34 -3.65 -13.16 2.19
CA ALA A 34 -2.83 -13.08 3.39
C ALA A 34 -3.34 -12.01 4.35
N TYR A 35 -3.74 -10.84 3.85
CA TYR A 35 -4.36 -9.76 4.63
C TYR A 35 -5.66 -10.22 5.30
N MET A 36 -6.55 -10.88 4.55
CA MET A 36 -7.81 -11.42 5.08
C MET A 36 -7.56 -12.40 6.24
N ILE A 37 -6.64 -13.35 6.06
CA ILE A 37 -6.31 -14.32 7.10
C ILE A 37 -5.67 -13.62 8.31
N ALA A 38 -4.74 -12.69 8.08
CA ALA A 38 -4.05 -11.97 9.14
C ALA A 38 -4.99 -11.07 9.95
N CYS A 39 -6.03 -10.47 9.32
CA CYS A 39 -7.05 -9.68 10.03
C CYS A 39 -7.84 -10.48 11.07
N LEU A 40 -8.04 -11.79 10.85
CA LEU A 40 -8.68 -12.66 11.87
C LEU A 40 -7.82 -12.79 13.13
N PHE A 41 -6.50 -12.71 12.99
CA PHE A 41 -5.54 -12.83 14.08
C PHE A 41 -5.10 -11.48 14.65
N ALA A 42 -5.33 -10.38 13.94
CA ALA A 42 -4.85 -9.06 14.34
C ALA A 42 -5.31 -8.63 15.76
N PRO A 43 -6.57 -8.82 16.18
CA PRO A 43 -7.01 -8.50 17.54
C PRO A 43 -6.19 -9.24 18.60
N SER A 44 -5.88 -10.51 18.35
CA SER A 44 -5.06 -11.31 19.26
C SER A 44 -3.65 -10.75 19.40
N ILE A 45 -3.05 -10.28 18.30
CA ILE A 45 -1.70 -9.70 18.30
C ILE A 45 -1.67 -8.39 19.09
N LEU A 46 -2.71 -7.55 18.96
CA LEU A 46 -2.84 -6.29 19.70
C LEU A 46 -2.99 -6.47 21.23
N THR A 47 -3.42 -7.64 21.70
CA THR A 47 -3.45 -7.93 23.15
C THR A 47 -2.05 -8.17 23.73
N ILE A 48 -1.12 -8.65 22.91
CA ILE A 48 0.25 -9.01 23.31
C ILE A 48 1.21 -7.84 23.06
N LEU A 49 1.09 -7.19 21.90
CA LEU A 49 1.97 -6.11 21.45
C LEU A 49 1.26 -4.75 21.59
N PRO A 50 1.92 -3.72 22.15
CA PRO A 50 1.33 -2.39 22.17
C PRO A 50 1.25 -1.82 20.74
N PRO A 51 0.28 -0.92 20.46
CA PRO A 51 0.02 -0.41 19.12
C PRO A 51 1.26 0.14 18.40
N LYS A 52 2.19 0.76 19.12
CA LYS A 52 3.48 1.25 18.58
C LYS A 52 4.29 0.14 17.90
N TRP A 53 4.51 -0.99 18.58
CA TRP A 53 5.34 -2.07 18.04
C TRP A 53 4.62 -2.80 16.90
N THR A 54 3.30 -2.87 16.93
CA THR A 54 2.48 -3.40 15.83
C THR A 54 2.61 -2.53 14.56
N LEU A 55 2.57 -1.20 14.72
CA LEU A 55 2.80 -0.25 13.61
C LEU A 55 4.21 -0.37 13.03
N PHE A 56 5.23 -0.44 13.89
CA PHE A 56 6.62 -0.64 13.45
C PHE A 56 6.82 -1.97 12.72
N LEU A 57 6.24 -3.07 13.22
CA LEU A 57 6.33 -4.37 12.55
C LEU A 57 5.64 -4.35 11.18
N GLY A 58 4.47 -3.72 11.08
CA GLY A 58 3.78 -3.50 9.82
C GLY A 58 4.63 -2.72 8.82
N SER A 59 5.24 -1.61 9.25
CA SER A 59 6.07 -0.77 8.38
C SER A 59 7.37 -1.46 7.91
N VAL A 60 7.98 -2.31 8.75
CA VAL A 60 9.12 -3.15 8.34
C VAL A 60 8.73 -4.11 7.21
N CYS A 61 7.54 -4.72 7.29
CA CYS A 61 7.02 -5.56 6.20
C CYS A 61 6.88 -4.78 4.88
N TYR A 62 6.47 -3.51 4.92
CA TYR A 62 6.46 -2.63 3.74
C TYR A 62 7.83 -2.44 3.13
N THR A 63 8.83 -2.13 3.96
CA THR A 63 10.20 -1.93 3.46
C THR A 63 10.77 -3.21 2.83
N LEU A 64 10.53 -4.37 3.43
CA LEU A 64 10.95 -5.67 2.86
C LEU A 64 10.33 -5.96 1.50
N TYR A 65 9.04 -5.67 1.34
CA TYR A 65 8.35 -5.78 0.06
C TYR A 65 8.97 -4.85 -0.99
N GLN A 66 9.24 -3.62 -0.59
CA GLN A 66 9.76 -2.58 -1.47
C GLN A 66 11.19 -2.87 -1.95
N ILE A 67 12.05 -3.37 -1.07
CA ILE A 67 13.42 -3.82 -1.39
C ILE A 67 13.41 -4.96 -2.41
N GLY A 68 12.38 -5.81 -2.42
CA GLY A 68 12.26 -6.93 -3.36
C GLY A 68 12.26 -6.55 -4.83
N PHE A 69 11.88 -5.32 -5.15
CA PHE A 69 11.87 -4.82 -6.51
C PHE A 69 13.25 -4.33 -6.99
N LEU A 70 14.21 -4.13 -6.09
CA LEU A 70 15.60 -3.85 -6.47
C LEU A 70 16.24 -5.08 -7.13
N TYR A 71 15.91 -6.26 -6.60
CA TYR A 71 16.33 -7.57 -7.12
C TYR A 71 15.13 -8.46 -7.38
N LEU A 72 14.41 -8.18 -8.48
CA LEU A 72 13.20 -8.91 -8.82
C LEU A 72 13.50 -10.40 -9.09
N ASN A 73 12.96 -11.27 -8.24
CA ASN A 73 12.99 -12.72 -8.38
C ASN A 73 11.59 -13.26 -8.04
N ARG A 74 11.08 -14.20 -8.85
CA ARG A 74 9.76 -14.84 -8.67
C ARG A 74 9.50 -15.30 -7.23
N TYR A 75 10.43 -16.04 -6.64
CA TYR A 75 10.26 -16.59 -5.29
C TYR A 75 10.20 -15.49 -4.23
N TYR A 76 11.13 -14.52 -4.31
CA TYR A 76 11.16 -13.40 -3.37
C TYR A 76 9.88 -12.57 -3.48
N TYR A 77 9.44 -12.28 -4.70
CA TYR A 77 8.25 -11.47 -4.96
C TYR A 77 6.99 -12.08 -4.34
N TYR A 78 6.73 -13.37 -4.57
CA TYR A 78 5.54 -14.00 -4.00
C TYR A 78 5.61 -14.16 -2.48
N ILE A 79 6.79 -14.45 -1.92
CA ILE A 79 6.98 -14.49 -0.46
C ILE A 79 6.76 -13.10 0.15
N SER A 80 7.30 -12.06 -0.47
CA SER A 80 7.13 -10.69 0.01
C SER A 80 5.68 -10.21 -0.11
N CYS A 81 4.91 -10.68 -1.10
CA CYS A 81 3.46 -10.48 -1.18
C CYS A 81 2.69 -11.07 0.02
N VAL A 82 3.11 -12.23 0.55
CA VAL A 82 2.52 -12.80 1.77
C VAL A 82 2.90 -11.95 2.99
N ILE A 83 4.19 -11.60 3.12
CA ILE A 83 4.71 -10.81 4.23
C ILE A 83 4.02 -9.44 4.30
N ILE A 84 3.85 -8.77 3.16
CA ILE A 84 3.17 -7.47 3.13
C ILE A 84 1.69 -7.58 3.45
N GLY A 85 1.01 -8.65 3.02
CA GLY A 85 -0.40 -8.89 3.40
C GLY A 85 -0.57 -9.01 4.91
N ILE A 86 0.34 -9.73 5.59
CA ILE A 86 0.38 -9.78 7.06
C ILE A 86 0.70 -8.40 7.64
N GLY A 87 1.68 -7.69 7.07
CA GLY A 87 2.05 -6.33 7.46
C GLY A 87 0.91 -5.33 7.37
N PHE A 88 0.08 -5.41 6.33
CA PHE A 88 -1.14 -4.60 6.15
C PHE A 88 -2.12 -4.80 7.31
N ALA A 89 -2.36 -6.06 7.72
CA ALA A 89 -3.28 -6.37 8.82
C ALA A 89 -2.80 -5.79 10.15
N LEU A 90 -1.49 -5.92 10.41
CA LEU A 90 -0.86 -5.34 11.60
C LEU A 90 -0.91 -3.82 11.57
N PHE A 91 -0.57 -3.21 10.44
CA PHE A 91 -0.51 -1.77 10.29
C PHE A 91 -1.90 -1.13 10.47
N TYR A 92 -2.93 -1.60 9.74
CA TYR A 92 -4.27 -1.03 9.86
C TYR A 92 -4.91 -1.26 11.23
N SER A 93 -4.75 -2.46 11.80
CA SER A 93 -5.27 -2.76 13.14
C SER A 93 -4.54 -1.95 14.21
N GLY A 94 -3.21 -1.86 14.10
CA GLY A 94 -2.37 -1.06 15.00
C GLY A 94 -2.65 0.44 14.87
N HIS A 95 -2.91 0.95 13.66
CA HIS A 95 -3.26 2.35 13.40
C HIS A 95 -4.60 2.71 14.05
N GLY A 96 -5.62 1.87 13.89
CA GLY A 96 -6.92 2.04 14.54
C GLY A 96 -6.78 2.12 16.06
N ALA A 97 -6.07 1.15 16.67
CA ALA A 97 -5.82 1.12 18.11
C ALA A 97 -4.95 2.29 18.62
N TYR A 98 -3.96 2.70 17.82
CA TYR A 98 -3.12 3.84 18.15
C TYR A 98 -3.96 5.14 18.17
N LEU A 99 -4.85 5.30 17.20
CA LEU A 99 -5.72 6.47 17.09
C LEU A 99 -6.74 6.52 18.23
N THR A 100 -7.35 5.40 18.60
CA THR A 100 -8.30 5.31 19.74
C THR A 100 -7.63 5.48 21.09
N SER A 101 -6.38 5.04 21.24
CA SER A 101 -5.59 5.24 22.47
C SER A 101 -5.03 6.68 22.63
N HIS A 102 -4.93 7.44 21.55
CA HIS A 102 -4.48 8.84 21.59
C HIS A 102 -5.61 9.86 21.37
N SER A 103 -6.86 9.40 21.20
CA SER A 103 -8.03 10.26 21.00
C SER A 103 -9.07 10.08 22.11
N THR A 104 -9.85 11.13 22.35
CA THR A 104 -11.03 11.08 23.22
C THR A 104 -12.29 10.94 22.38
N ARG A 105 -13.44 10.59 22.99
CA ARG A 105 -14.72 10.51 22.28
C ARG A 105 -15.11 11.80 21.54
N LYS A 106 -14.62 12.96 21.99
CA LYS A 106 -14.90 14.26 21.36
C LYS A 106 -13.93 14.60 20.22
N THR A 107 -12.74 14.00 20.19
CA THR A 107 -11.67 14.35 19.25
C THR A 107 -11.36 13.25 18.25
N ILE A 108 -11.97 12.06 18.39
CA ILE A 108 -11.70 10.91 17.52
C ILE A 108 -12.06 11.19 16.06
N GLU A 109 -13.18 11.87 15.81
CA GLU A 109 -13.61 12.21 14.44
C GLU A 109 -12.59 13.15 13.78
N GLN A 110 -12.21 14.24 14.47
CA GLN A 110 -11.22 15.19 13.97
C GLN A 110 -9.85 14.54 13.75
N ASN A 111 -9.37 13.74 14.71
CA ASN A 111 -8.08 13.07 14.59
C ASN A 111 -8.08 12.01 13.47
N SER A 112 -9.22 11.34 13.24
CA SER A 112 -9.39 10.38 12.14
C SER A 112 -9.38 11.08 10.79
N ALA A 113 -10.07 12.21 10.66
CA ALA A 113 -10.06 13.03 9.45
C ALA A 113 -8.63 13.50 9.13
N ILE A 114 -7.91 14.06 10.11
CA ILE A 114 -6.51 14.49 9.93
C ILE A 114 -5.62 13.31 9.46
N ALA A 115 -5.78 12.12 10.07
CA ALA A 115 -5.03 10.93 9.65
C ALA A 115 -5.35 10.51 8.21
N TRP A 116 -6.61 10.60 7.80
CA TRP A 116 -7.05 10.32 6.43
C TRP A 116 -6.49 11.34 5.43
N SER A 117 -6.56 12.64 5.74
CA SER A 117 -6.00 13.69 4.87
C SER A 117 -4.49 13.55 4.70
N ILE A 118 -3.75 13.15 5.76
CA ILE A 118 -2.32 12.80 5.67
C ILE A 118 -2.11 11.59 4.74
N GLY A 119 -2.99 10.60 4.81
CA GLY A 119 -3.03 9.48 3.86
C GLY A 119 -3.23 9.96 2.42
N CYS A 120 -4.10 10.92 2.17
CA CYS A 120 -4.31 11.46 0.83
C CYS A 120 -3.09 12.27 0.33
N LEU A 121 -2.45 13.05 1.20
CA LEU A 121 -1.22 13.77 0.88
C LEU A 121 -0.08 12.82 0.48
N CYS A 122 -0.02 11.60 1.03
CA CYS A 122 1.01 10.64 0.65
C CYS A 122 0.87 10.17 -0.82
N MET A 123 -0.36 10.15 -1.36
CA MET A 123 -0.60 9.86 -2.79
C MET A 123 -0.07 10.98 -3.71
N ILE A 124 -0.13 12.23 -3.24
CA ILE A 124 0.43 13.39 -3.95
C ILE A 124 1.96 13.32 -3.95
N VAL A 125 2.57 13.03 -2.79
CA VAL A 125 4.03 12.84 -2.68
C VAL A 125 4.49 11.68 -3.55
N GLY A 126 3.78 10.55 -3.55
CA GLY A 126 4.05 9.41 -4.42
C GLY A 126 3.97 9.77 -5.91
N SER A 127 2.99 10.58 -6.31
CA SER A 127 2.90 11.13 -7.66
C SER A 127 4.11 11.98 -8.03
N GLY A 128 4.54 12.88 -7.13
CA GLY A 128 5.71 13.72 -7.35
C GLY A 128 6.99 12.90 -7.59
N ILE A 129 7.21 11.86 -6.79
CA ILE A 129 8.35 10.93 -6.97
C ILE A 129 8.31 10.27 -8.35
N LEU A 130 7.14 9.75 -8.76
CA LEU A 130 6.97 9.15 -10.09
C LEU A 130 7.24 10.16 -11.21
N GLY A 131 6.70 11.36 -11.10
CA GLY A 131 6.88 12.43 -12.07
C GLY A 131 8.34 12.84 -12.26
N ILE A 132 9.08 12.98 -11.14
CA ILE A 132 10.52 13.31 -11.16
C ILE A 132 11.31 12.19 -11.86
N ILE A 133 11.07 10.93 -11.51
CA ILE A 133 11.81 9.79 -12.08
C ILE A 133 11.54 9.68 -13.59
N PHE A 134 10.29 9.87 -14.01
CA PHE A 134 9.93 9.83 -15.43
C PHE A 134 10.57 10.99 -16.21
N SER A 135 10.63 12.19 -15.62
CA SER A 135 11.31 13.34 -16.24
C SER A 135 12.83 13.10 -16.38
N LEU A 136 13.48 12.57 -15.35
CA LEU A 136 14.90 12.24 -15.37
C LEU A 136 15.21 11.19 -16.45
N ASN A 137 14.42 10.13 -16.54
CA ASN A 137 14.64 9.07 -17.52
C ASN A 137 14.42 9.56 -18.96
N HIS A 138 13.41 10.41 -19.19
CA HIS A 138 13.17 11.02 -20.51
C HIS A 138 14.35 11.90 -20.98
N ASN A 139 14.96 12.66 -20.07
CA ASN A 139 16.12 13.49 -20.40
C ASN A 139 17.36 12.65 -20.75
N VAL A 140 17.56 11.52 -20.06
CA VAL A 140 18.66 10.58 -20.36
C VAL A 140 18.45 9.90 -21.71
N ILE A 141 17.24 9.43 -22.01
CA ILE A 141 16.93 8.81 -23.31
C ILE A 141 17.12 9.80 -24.45
N ASN A 142 16.64 11.05 -24.31
CA ASN A 142 16.85 12.08 -25.33
C ASN A 142 18.34 12.39 -25.57
N PHE A 143 19.16 12.40 -24.52
CA PHE A 143 20.61 12.60 -24.65
C PHE A 143 21.28 11.44 -25.40
N VAL A 144 20.90 10.19 -25.10
CA VAL A 144 21.44 8.98 -25.74
C VAL A 144 20.95 8.81 -27.19
N VAL A 145 19.68 9.12 -27.48
CA VAL A 145 19.11 9.06 -28.84
C VAL A 145 19.70 10.16 -29.73
N ASN A 146 19.95 11.36 -29.19
CA ASN A 146 20.65 12.42 -29.94
C ASN A 146 22.12 12.09 -30.23
N SER A 147 22.71 11.09 -29.56
CA SER A 147 24.08 10.65 -29.78
C SER A 147 24.22 9.35 -30.58
N ASN A 148 23.18 8.51 -30.65
CA ASN A 148 23.16 7.30 -31.47
C ASN A 148 21.88 7.23 -32.33
N ILE A 149 21.98 7.66 -33.59
CA ILE A 149 20.98 7.35 -34.62
C ILE A 149 21.08 5.86 -34.91
N THR A 150 20.24 5.05 -34.25
CA THR A 150 19.64 3.79 -34.72
C THR A 150 19.17 2.98 -33.50
N ALA A 151 17.87 3.03 -33.22
CA ALA A 151 17.23 1.97 -32.44
C ALA A 151 15.83 1.76 -33.02
N GLU A 152 15.68 0.64 -33.72
CA GLU A 152 14.41 0.16 -34.24
C GLU A 152 13.41 0.00 -33.09
N HIS A 153 12.36 0.81 -33.09
CA HIS A 153 11.23 0.67 -32.20
C HIS A 153 10.38 -0.53 -32.64
N THR A 154 10.59 -1.70 -32.02
CA THR A 154 9.59 -2.78 -32.07
C THR A 154 8.33 -2.32 -31.31
N PRO A 155 7.16 -2.23 -31.96
CA PRO A 155 5.98 -1.57 -31.41
C PRO A 155 5.22 -2.55 -30.52
N ILE A 156 5.73 -2.77 -29.31
CA ILE A 156 4.95 -3.42 -28.28
C ILE A 156 4.03 -2.34 -27.69
N GLY A 157 2.72 -2.45 -27.92
CA GLY A 157 1.71 -1.38 -27.73
C GLY A 157 1.42 -0.92 -26.30
N TYR A 158 2.38 -1.05 -25.38
CA TYR A 158 2.28 -0.62 -23.98
C TYR A 158 3.60 -0.03 -23.48
N ARG A 159 3.54 0.82 -22.44
CA ARG A 159 4.71 1.43 -21.82
C ARG A 159 5.63 0.36 -21.23
N GLN A 160 6.91 0.39 -21.59
CA GLN A 160 7.93 -0.47 -21.01
C GLN A 160 8.78 0.30 -19.99
N PHE A 161 8.95 -0.27 -18.80
CA PHE A 161 9.82 0.26 -17.76
C PHE A 161 11.21 -0.37 -17.84
N SER A 162 12.25 0.46 -17.86
CA SER A 162 13.66 0.02 -17.76
C SER A 162 13.98 -0.48 -16.34
N ASP A 163 14.95 -1.38 -16.19
CA ASP A 163 15.37 -1.87 -14.86
C ASP A 163 15.89 -0.75 -13.95
N THR A 164 16.59 0.23 -14.52
CA THR A 164 17.08 1.39 -13.77
C THR A 164 15.92 2.26 -13.27
N GLU A 165 14.87 2.44 -14.08
CA GLU A 165 13.65 3.18 -13.70
C GLU A 165 12.92 2.47 -12.57
N ILE A 166 12.78 1.14 -12.66
CA ILE A 166 12.16 0.31 -11.61
C ILE A 166 12.98 0.42 -10.32
N GLN A 167 14.30 0.28 -10.40
CA GLN A 167 15.18 0.38 -9.23
C GLN A 167 15.15 1.77 -8.59
N MET A 168 15.14 2.84 -9.37
CA MET A 168 15.03 4.21 -8.84
C MET A 168 13.68 4.45 -8.16
N MET A 169 12.58 4.02 -8.81
CA MET A 169 11.23 4.16 -8.26
C MET A 169 11.06 3.38 -6.97
N TYR A 170 11.38 2.09 -7.02
CA TYR A 170 11.21 1.25 -5.85
C TYR A 170 12.25 1.55 -4.75
N GLY A 171 13.44 1.99 -5.12
CA GLY A 171 14.48 2.47 -4.19
C GLY A 171 14.09 3.74 -3.45
N MET A 172 13.50 4.73 -4.13
CA MET A 172 12.98 5.94 -3.47
C MET A 172 11.87 5.63 -2.47
N PHE A 173 10.92 4.79 -2.86
CA PHE A 173 9.88 4.31 -1.94
C PHE A 173 10.46 3.48 -0.78
N ALA A 174 11.52 2.69 -1.02
CA ALA A 174 12.21 1.96 0.05
C ALA A 174 12.87 2.93 1.05
N ALA A 175 13.51 3.99 0.57
CA ALA A 175 14.08 5.04 1.41
C ALA A 175 13.01 5.76 2.25
N VAL A 176 11.87 6.12 1.64
CA VAL A 176 10.75 6.76 2.36
C VAL A 176 10.19 5.83 3.44
N THR A 177 9.97 4.55 3.13
CA THR A 177 9.49 3.58 4.13
C THR A 177 10.51 3.30 5.22
N PHE A 178 11.81 3.34 4.91
CA PHE A 178 12.87 3.24 5.92
C PHE A 178 12.86 4.43 6.88
N CYS A 179 12.68 5.65 6.37
CA CYS A 179 12.47 6.83 7.21
C CYS A 179 11.22 6.68 8.09
N ALA A 180 10.12 6.14 7.55
CA ALA A 180 8.91 5.85 8.31
C ALA A 180 9.17 4.84 9.44
N ASN A 181 9.98 3.80 9.21
CA ASN A 181 10.38 2.85 10.25
C ASN A 181 11.14 3.55 11.39
N LEU A 182 12.05 4.49 11.07
CA LEU A 182 12.74 5.29 12.08
C LEU A 182 11.75 6.13 12.90
N ILE A 183 10.79 6.78 12.23
CA ILE A 183 9.75 7.58 12.89
C ILE A 183 8.93 6.72 13.84
N PHE A 184 8.47 5.55 13.41
CA PHE A 184 7.70 4.64 14.28
C PHE A 184 8.54 4.05 15.42
N ALA A 185 9.83 3.79 15.20
CA ALA A 185 10.75 3.34 16.25
C ALA A 185 10.95 4.42 17.32
N LEU A 186 11.11 5.68 16.90
CA LEU A 186 11.34 6.84 17.77
C LEU A 186 10.05 7.39 18.39
N SER A 187 8.88 7.05 17.84
CA SER A 187 7.59 7.57 18.33
C SER A 187 7.36 7.24 19.80
N PRO A 188 7.00 8.22 20.66
CA PRO A 188 6.77 7.99 22.07
C PRO A 188 5.50 7.16 22.32
N SER A 189 5.58 6.17 23.21
CA SER A 189 4.43 5.32 23.58
C SER A 189 3.52 5.97 24.64
N ARG A 190 3.29 7.28 24.56
CA ARG A 190 2.62 8.05 25.63
C ARG A 190 1.12 8.13 25.41
N GLU A 191 0.38 7.25 26.08
CA GLU A 191 -1.09 7.25 26.09
C GLU A 191 -1.66 8.54 26.73
N VAL A 192 -2.75 9.06 26.17
CA VAL A 192 -3.44 10.27 26.66
C VAL A 192 -4.39 9.90 27.80
N THR A 193 -4.49 10.73 28.86
CA THR A 193 -5.45 10.56 29.95
C THR A 193 -6.90 10.60 29.44
N ASN A 194 -7.74 9.64 29.84
CA ASN A 194 -9.13 9.44 29.36
C ASN A 194 -9.28 8.99 27.89
N CYS A 195 -8.32 8.23 27.36
CA CYS A 195 -8.44 7.63 26.04
C CYS A 195 -9.50 6.52 25.98
N ILE A 196 -10.06 6.31 24.78
CA ILE A 196 -11.12 5.32 24.52
C ILE A 196 -10.63 3.89 24.83
N GLU A 197 -9.33 3.66 24.63
CA GLU A 197 -8.64 2.39 24.86
C GLU A 197 -7.70 2.46 26.08
N GLY A 198 -8.16 3.07 27.17
CA GLY A 198 -7.36 3.20 28.40
C GLY A 198 -6.98 1.84 29.00
N LYS A 199 -5.76 1.76 29.56
CA LYS A 199 -5.20 0.59 30.28
C LYS A 199 -6.13 -0.06 31.32
N CYS A 200 -7.12 0.67 31.86
CA CYS A 200 -8.08 0.16 32.83
C CYS A 200 -8.93 -1.04 32.34
N ASN A 201 -8.99 -1.33 31.03
CA ASN A 201 -9.83 -2.41 30.48
C ASN A 201 -9.07 -3.54 29.76
N LYS A 202 -7.74 -3.64 29.87
CA LYS A 202 -7.00 -4.77 29.28
C LYS A 202 -7.17 -6.03 30.13
N ILE A 203 -8.35 -6.65 30.05
CA ILE A 203 -8.57 -8.01 30.53
C ILE A 203 -7.60 -8.91 29.75
N LYS A 204 -6.66 -9.57 30.44
CA LYS A 204 -5.80 -10.58 29.82
C LYS A 204 -6.67 -11.74 29.34
N ARG A 205 -7.08 -11.68 28.07
CA ARG A 205 -7.86 -12.73 27.42
C ARG A 205 -6.91 -13.69 26.72
N THR A 206 -7.27 -14.96 26.75
CA THR A 206 -6.51 -16.00 26.05
C THR A 206 -6.78 -15.88 24.54
N PHE A 207 -5.82 -16.23 23.69
CA PHE A 207 -5.95 -16.25 22.23
C PHE A 207 -7.27 -16.89 21.74
N LYS A 208 -7.65 -18.03 22.31
CA LYS A 208 -8.90 -18.72 21.97
C LYS A 208 -10.15 -17.90 22.32
N GLN A 209 -10.11 -17.14 23.41
CA GLN A 209 -11.21 -16.28 23.84
C GLN A 209 -11.36 -15.07 22.92
N GLU A 210 -10.24 -14.47 22.50
CA GLU A 210 -10.23 -13.37 21.51
C GLU A 210 -10.79 -13.82 20.16
N LEU A 211 -10.32 -14.95 19.64
CA LEU A 211 -10.83 -15.49 18.38
C LEU A 211 -12.33 -15.82 18.47
N ASN A 212 -12.78 -16.36 19.61
CA ASN A 212 -14.20 -16.61 19.83
C ASN A 212 -15.01 -15.30 19.87
N GLN A 213 -14.48 -14.23 20.48
CA GLN A 213 -15.14 -12.93 20.47
C GLN A 213 -15.22 -12.31 19.08
N VAL A 214 -14.18 -12.45 18.26
CA VAL A 214 -14.21 -12.01 16.86
C VAL A 214 -15.35 -12.73 16.12
N MET A 215 -15.45 -14.05 16.27
CA MET A 215 -16.52 -14.83 15.63
C MET A 215 -17.92 -14.46 16.16
N LEU A 216 -18.06 -14.21 17.46
CA LEU A 216 -19.32 -13.73 18.05
C LEU A 216 -19.68 -12.33 17.53
N THR A 217 -18.69 -11.47 17.32
CA THR A 217 -18.90 -10.11 16.78
C THR A 217 -19.35 -10.17 15.33
N PHE A 218 -18.84 -11.11 14.53
CA PHE A 218 -19.34 -11.35 13.17
C PHE A 218 -20.81 -11.78 13.13
N ALA A 219 -21.27 -12.51 14.16
CA ALA A 219 -22.67 -12.96 14.28
C ALA A 219 -23.60 -11.89 14.89
N ASP A 220 -23.07 -10.75 15.34
CA ASP A 220 -23.90 -9.69 15.92
C ASP A 220 -24.79 -9.04 14.84
N LYS A 221 -26.04 -8.77 15.19
CA LYS A 221 -27.06 -8.20 14.29
C LYS A 221 -26.63 -6.86 13.72
N ARG A 222 -25.89 -6.06 14.50
CA ARG A 222 -25.33 -4.78 14.05
C ARG A 222 -24.26 -4.96 12.98
N MET A 223 -23.36 -5.93 13.18
CA MET A 223 -22.28 -6.24 12.23
C MET A 223 -22.84 -6.81 10.92
N ILE A 224 -23.83 -7.70 11.00
CA ILE A 224 -24.53 -8.24 9.82
C ILE A 224 -25.22 -7.11 9.04
N THR A 225 -25.82 -6.15 9.74
CA THR A 225 -26.48 -4.99 9.09
C THR A 225 -25.47 -4.07 8.39
N LEU A 226 -24.26 -3.91 8.94
CA LEU A 226 -23.19 -3.12 8.31
C LEU A 226 -22.42 -3.88 7.21
N THR A 227 -22.56 -5.21 7.13
CA THR A 227 -21.81 -6.05 6.19
C THR A 227 -21.93 -5.60 4.74
N PRO A 228 -23.12 -5.25 4.20
CA PRO A 228 -23.25 -4.74 2.83
C PRO A 228 -22.44 -3.46 2.58
N LEU A 229 -22.36 -2.56 3.57
CA LEU A 229 -21.56 -1.33 3.48
C LEU A 229 -20.07 -1.64 3.40
N PHE A 230 -19.58 -2.61 4.19
CA PHE A 230 -18.18 -3.04 4.12
C PHE A 230 -17.83 -3.68 2.78
N PHE A 231 -18.72 -4.51 2.23
CA PHE A 231 -18.54 -5.06 0.89
C PHE A 231 -18.50 -3.95 -0.16
N HIS A 232 -19.45 -3.02 -0.12
CA HIS A 232 -19.48 -1.89 -1.05
C HIS A 232 -18.18 -1.07 -0.98
N ASN A 233 -17.72 -0.72 0.24
CA ASN A 233 -16.48 0.01 0.44
C ASN A 233 -15.26 -0.76 -0.09
N GLY A 234 -15.18 -2.07 0.19
CA GLY A 234 -14.09 -2.91 -0.32
C GLY A 234 -14.06 -2.99 -1.84
N PHE A 235 -15.21 -3.20 -2.49
CA PHE A 235 -15.31 -3.21 -3.95
C PHE A 235 -14.97 -1.85 -4.55
N TYR A 236 -15.49 -0.77 -3.96
CA TYR A 236 -15.22 0.60 -4.39
C TYR A 236 -13.72 0.91 -4.33
N THR A 237 -13.05 0.67 -3.20
CA THR A 237 -11.61 0.91 -3.05
C THR A 237 -10.79 0.06 -4.02
N MET A 238 -11.11 -1.23 -4.20
CA MET A 238 -10.36 -2.09 -5.11
C MET A 238 -10.53 -1.69 -6.58
N PHE A 239 -11.70 -1.22 -6.97
CA PHE A 239 -11.96 -0.71 -8.31
C PHE A 239 -11.09 0.51 -8.62
N TRP A 240 -11.09 1.52 -7.75
CA TRP A 240 -10.32 2.75 -7.95
C TRP A 240 -8.82 2.57 -7.77
N VAL A 241 -8.37 1.69 -6.88
CA VAL A 241 -6.92 1.52 -6.62
C VAL A 241 -6.26 0.56 -7.60
N CYS A 242 -6.97 -0.47 -8.10
CA CYS A 242 -6.38 -1.51 -8.95
C CYS A 242 -6.93 -1.54 -10.36
N VAL A 243 -8.26 -1.59 -10.53
CA VAL A 243 -8.87 -1.85 -11.84
C VAL A 243 -8.75 -0.63 -12.76
N TYR A 244 -9.22 0.52 -12.31
CA TYR A 244 -9.24 1.74 -13.12
C TYR A 244 -7.85 2.21 -13.58
N PRO A 245 -6.81 2.28 -12.73
CA PRO A 245 -5.51 2.75 -13.19
C PRO A 245 -4.76 1.73 -14.06
N THR A 246 -5.01 0.42 -13.90
CA THR A 246 -4.38 -0.58 -14.78
C THR A 246 -4.97 -0.52 -16.19
N THR A 247 -6.27 -0.28 -16.34
CA THR A 247 -6.88 -0.10 -17.67
C THR A 247 -6.34 1.15 -18.38
N LEU A 248 -6.07 2.23 -17.64
CA LEU A 248 -5.42 3.44 -18.18
C LEU A 248 -4.02 3.15 -18.72
N VAL A 249 -3.21 2.36 -18.01
CA VAL A 249 -1.82 2.05 -18.40
C VAL A 249 -1.74 1.07 -19.56
N PHE A 250 -2.67 0.12 -19.66
CA PHE A 250 -2.70 -0.88 -20.74
C PHE A 250 -3.51 -0.43 -21.96
N SER A 251 -4.03 0.80 -21.98
CA SER A 251 -4.75 1.34 -23.14
C SER A 251 -3.79 1.84 -24.22
N LYS A 252 -3.88 1.28 -25.43
CA LYS A 252 -3.01 1.58 -26.57
C LYS A 252 -3.08 3.04 -27.03
N THR A 253 -4.22 3.71 -26.86
CA THR A 253 -4.37 5.14 -27.19
C THR A 253 -3.68 6.05 -26.19
N LEU A 254 -3.45 5.57 -24.96
CA LEU A 254 -2.92 6.33 -23.83
C LEU A 254 -1.47 5.94 -23.48
N SER A 255 -0.92 4.92 -24.14
CA SER A 255 0.44 4.42 -23.91
C SER A 255 1.53 5.45 -24.20
N ASN A 256 1.23 6.49 -25.00
CA ASN A 256 2.15 7.57 -25.32
C ASN A 256 2.29 8.61 -24.19
N GLN A 257 1.42 8.57 -23.17
CA GLN A 257 1.46 9.50 -22.03
C GLN A 257 2.23 8.91 -20.85
N ILE A 258 3.53 9.23 -20.78
CA ILE A 258 4.46 8.74 -19.75
C ILE A 258 4.07 9.24 -18.34
N TYR A 259 3.44 10.41 -18.21
CA TYR A 259 3.08 10.97 -16.91
C TYR A 259 1.73 10.48 -16.36
N LEU A 260 1.01 9.63 -17.10
CA LEU A 260 -0.36 9.25 -16.77
C LEU A 260 -0.54 8.60 -15.38
N PRO A 261 0.31 7.66 -14.92
CA PRO A 261 0.18 7.10 -13.56
C PRO A 261 0.41 8.15 -12.47
N ALA A 262 1.30 9.11 -12.72
CA ALA A 262 1.59 10.20 -11.79
C ALA A 262 0.40 11.17 -11.73
N ILE A 263 -0.12 11.61 -12.89
CA ILE A 263 -1.30 12.48 -12.96
C ILE A 263 -2.50 11.83 -12.28
N TYR A 264 -2.74 10.53 -12.52
CA TYR A 264 -3.81 9.79 -11.85
C TYR A 264 -3.68 9.86 -10.32
N SER A 265 -2.53 9.48 -9.78
CA SER A 265 -2.27 9.51 -8.33
C SER A 265 -2.41 10.92 -7.73
N PHE A 266 -2.00 11.95 -8.48
CA PHE A 266 -2.17 13.34 -8.07
C PHE A 266 -3.65 13.74 -8.03
N THR A 267 -4.41 13.44 -9.08
CA THR A 267 -5.83 13.79 -9.16
C THR A 267 -6.67 13.08 -8.10
N VAL A 268 -6.37 11.81 -7.81
CA VAL A 268 -7.05 11.06 -6.75
C VAL A 268 -6.72 11.67 -5.38
N GLY A 269 -5.43 11.91 -5.09
CA GLY A 269 -5.02 12.51 -3.81
C GLY A 269 -5.58 13.92 -3.61
N ALA A 270 -5.59 14.76 -4.66
CA ALA A 270 -6.17 16.10 -4.60
C ALA A 270 -7.70 16.05 -4.47
N GLY A 271 -8.37 15.16 -5.19
CA GLY A 271 -9.82 14.98 -5.17
C GLY A 271 -10.34 14.60 -3.78
N GLU A 272 -9.69 13.64 -3.12
CA GLU A 272 -10.04 13.22 -1.76
C GLU A 272 -9.91 14.39 -0.77
N ILE A 273 -8.82 15.16 -0.83
CA ILE A 273 -8.63 16.34 0.05
C ILE A 273 -9.70 17.40 -0.20
N THR A 274 -10.05 17.66 -1.46
CA THR A 274 -11.11 18.64 -1.79
C THR A 274 -12.51 18.18 -1.40
N SER A 275 -12.74 16.87 -1.30
CA SER A 275 -14.05 16.32 -0.93
C SER A 275 -14.35 16.40 0.57
N GLU A 276 -13.33 16.55 1.41
CA GLU A 276 -13.45 16.68 2.86
C GLU A 276 -13.69 18.12 3.34
N HIS A 277 -13.62 19.11 2.45
CA HIS A 277 -13.92 20.52 2.73
C HIS A 277 -15.33 20.92 2.29
#